data_AF-A0A2H0W6M6-F1
#
_entry.id   AF-A0A2H0W6M6-F1
#
_cell.length_a   1.000
_cell.length_b   1.000
_cell.length_c   1.000
_cell.angle_alpha   90.00
_cell.angle_beta   90.00
_cell.angle_gamma   90.00
#
_symmetry.space_group_name_H-M   'P 1'
#
loop_
_entity.id
_entity.type
_entity.pdbx_description
1 polymer ?
#
loop_
_entity_poly.entity_id
_entity_poly.type
_entity_poly.pdbx_seq_one_letter_code
_entity_poly.pdbx_strand_id
1 'polypeptide(L)'
;MDDKEFSIENRVRDLRKSRKLSQEDLADALGISRQSIISLETGKTMPSLPLAVAICQFFDSAFEEMFEFEREIDEVISNNIKINISDSTREAETESGKETKMEIQPWRPFREAVSLHDAMDRLFEDSIITPARSGGGMPKIDIQDKGHNIVVKAELPGVDEEDISLEILDNVMTISGEKKEEKEESDEKTGYFYKESHSGVFSRSFTLPADVRAEDAVADVKKGILVITVPKIEPKKAKKIEIKKK
;
A
#
# COMPACT_ATOMS: atom_id res chain seq x y z
N MET A 1 25.63 -1.49 -16.39
CA MET A 1 24.27 -2.06 -16.54
C MET A 1 23.42 -0.87 -16.88
N ASP A 2 22.93 -0.80 -18.11
CA ASP A 2 22.04 0.27 -18.52
C ASP A 2 20.74 0.13 -17.72
N ASP A 3 20.43 1.15 -16.91
CA ASP A 3 19.12 1.29 -16.27
C ASP A 3 18.08 1.43 -17.39
N LYS A 4 17.45 0.33 -17.78
CA LYS A 4 16.25 0.37 -18.62
C LYS A 4 15.14 0.99 -17.79
N GLU A 5 15.06 2.31 -17.86
CA GLU A 5 14.00 3.13 -17.28
C GLU A 5 12.66 2.59 -17.81
N PHE A 6 11.80 2.09 -16.92
CA PHE A 6 10.46 1.65 -17.29
C PHE A 6 9.67 2.86 -17.79
N SER A 7 9.69 3.05 -19.10
CA SER A 7 8.95 4.07 -19.84
C SER A 7 7.47 3.66 -19.89
N ILE A 8 6.61 4.48 -19.30
CA ILE A 8 5.15 4.36 -19.46
C ILE A 8 4.70 5.50 -20.34
N GLU A 9 4.21 5.15 -21.52
CA GLU A 9 3.45 6.08 -22.34
C GLU A 9 2.02 6.13 -21.80
N ASN A 10 1.47 7.33 -21.63
CA ASN A 10 0.10 7.48 -21.16
C ASN A 10 -0.66 8.53 -21.98
N ARG A 11 -1.96 8.30 -22.10
CA ARG A 11 -2.86 9.12 -22.95
C ARG A 11 -3.61 10.18 -22.16
N VAL A 12 -3.21 10.44 -20.91
CA VAL A 12 -3.90 11.37 -20.00
C VAL A 12 -3.93 12.78 -20.57
N ARG A 13 -2.82 13.23 -21.19
CA ARG A 13 -2.75 14.55 -21.84
C ARG A 13 -3.76 14.70 -22.97
N ASP A 14 -3.90 13.67 -23.79
CA ASP A 14 -4.76 13.70 -24.97
C ASP A 14 -6.23 13.60 -24.57
N LEU A 15 -6.54 12.73 -23.61
CA LEU A 15 -7.88 12.63 -23.03
C LEU A 15 -8.31 13.94 -22.36
N ARG A 16 -7.44 14.58 -21.60
CA ARG A 16 -7.71 15.89 -21.00
C ARG A 16 -8.00 16.97 -22.05
N LYS A 17 -7.17 17.04 -23.11
CA LYS A 17 -7.36 17.99 -24.22
C LYS A 17 -8.65 17.72 -24.99
N SER A 18 -9.01 16.45 -25.20
CA SER A 18 -10.26 16.06 -25.88
C SER A 18 -11.50 16.56 -25.14
N ARG A 19 -11.45 16.56 -23.80
CA ARG A 19 -12.50 17.10 -22.92
C ARG A 19 -12.38 18.60 -22.63
N LYS A 20 -11.45 19.31 -23.28
CA LYS A 20 -11.17 20.75 -23.11
C LYS A 20 -10.86 21.17 -21.66
N LEU A 21 -10.24 20.27 -20.88
CA LEU A 21 -9.90 20.52 -19.49
C LEU A 21 -8.49 21.13 -19.38
N SER A 22 -8.30 22.09 -18.46
CA SER A 22 -6.97 22.53 -18.06
C SER A 22 -6.32 21.50 -17.12
N GLN A 23 -5.00 21.60 -16.94
CA GLN A 23 -4.29 20.73 -15.98
C GLN A 23 -4.76 20.99 -14.55
N GLU A 24 -5.21 22.21 -14.24
CA GLU A 24 -5.78 22.57 -12.94
C GLU A 24 -7.15 21.90 -12.76
N ASP A 25 -8.03 21.97 -13.76
CA ASP A 25 -9.37 21.37 -13.68
C ASP A 25 -9.32 19.84 -13.45
N LEU A 26 -8.35 19.17 -14.09
CA LEU A 26 -8.14 17.74 -13.87
C LEU A 26 -7.54 17.45 -12.49
N ALA A 27 -6.65 18.32 -12.01
CA ALA A 27 -6.04 18.20 -10.69
C ALA A 27 -7.10 18.34 -9.58
N ASP A 28 -7.97 19.35 -9.70
CA ASP A 28 -9.09 19.61 -8.79
C ASP A 28 -10.08 18.46 -8.79
N ALA A 29 -10.43 17.93 -9.97
CA ALA A 29 -11.35 16.80 -10.08
C ALA A 29 -10.81 15.50 -9.47
N LEU A 30 -9.49 15.32 -9.46
CA LEU A 30 -8.83 14.15 -8.90
C LEU A 30 -8.34 14.37 -7.45
N GLY A 31 -8.48 15.58 -6.90
CA GLY A 31 -8.02 15.93 -5.55
C GLY A 31 -6.49 15.86 -5.38
N ILE A 32 -5.74 16.16 -6.44
CA ILE A 32 -4.26 16.12 -6.44
C ILE A 32 -3.68 17.45 -6.91
N SER A 33 -2.36 17.62 -6.75
CA SER A 33 -1.70 18.85 -7.22
C SER A 33 -1.59 18.90 -8.75
N ARG A 34 -1.66 20.11 -9.34
CA ARG A 34 -1.36 20.32 -10.75
C ARG A 34 0.02 19.79 -11.16
N GLN A 35 0.99 19.86 -10.25
CA GLN A 35 2.34 19.34 -10.49
C GLN A 35 2.34 17.81 -10.69
N SER A 36 1.46 17.10 -9.99
CA SER A 36 1.25 15.66 -10.17
C SER A 36 0.70 15.34 -11.56
N ILE A 37 -0.25 16.15 -12.06
CA ILE A 37 -0.78 16.02 -13.44
C ILE A 37 0.32 16.27 -14.48
N ILE A 38 1.14 17.31 -14.30
CA ILE A 38 2.26 17.59 -15.21
C ILE A 38 3.22 16.40 -15.25
N SER A 39 3.62 15.90 -14.09
CA SER A 39 4.54 14.76 -13.96
C SER A 39 3.99 13.52 -14.64
N LEU A 40 2.70 13.22 -14.41
CA LEU A 40 1.98 12.12 -15.04
C LEU A 40 1.94 12.27 -16.57
N GLU A 41 1.54 13.43 -17.10
CA GLU A 41 1.49 13.67 -18.55
C GLU A 41 2.86 13.63 -19.24
N THR A 42 3.94 13.85 -18.50
CA THR A 42 5.31 13.75 -19.01
C THR A 42 5.88 12.32 -18.92
N GLY A 43 5.14 11.37 -18.34
CA GLY A 43 5.63 10.01 -18.12
C GLY A 43 6.70 9.91 -17.02
N LYS A 44 7.05 11.02 -16.37
CA LYS A 44 8.11 11.09 -15.34
C LYS A 44 7.77 10.27 -14.09
N THR A 45 6.49 10.07 -13.80
CA THR A 45 6.04 9.35 -12.60
C THR A 45 4.95 8.38 -12.94
N MET A 46 5.09 7.14 -12.46
CA MET A 46 4.04 6.13 -12.47
C MET A 46 2.95 6.48 -11.45
N PRO A 47 1.66 6.53 -11.84
CA PRO A 47 0.60 6.72 -10.88
C PRO A 47 0.50 5.51 -9.96
N SER A 48 0.14 5.72 -8.70
CA SER A 48 -0.29 4.62 -7.83
C SER A 48 -1.55 3.97 -8.40
N LEU A 49 -1.78 2.68 -8.13
CA LEU A 49 -2.98 1.97 -8.59
C LEU A 49 -4.29 2.71 -8.27
N PRO A 50 -4.51 3.27 -7.06
CA PRO A 50 -5.71 4.06 -6.77
C PRO A 50 -5.87 5.29 -7.65
N LEU A 51 -4.77 6.01 -7.90
CA LEU A 51 -4.78 7.19 -8.77
C LEU A 51 -5.05 6.78 -10.22
N ALA A 52 -4.44 5.69 -10.69
CA ALA A 52 -4.69 5.17 -12.04
C ALA A 52 -6.17 4.80 -12.24
N VAL A 53 -6.78 4.11 -11.27
CA VAL A 53 -8.21 3.79 -11.29
C VAL A 53 -9.06 5.05 -11.29
N ALA A 54 -8.74 6.06 -10.47
CA ALA A 54 -9.47 7.32 -10.44
C ALA A 54 -9.42 8.06 -11.80
N ILE A 55 -8.25 8.06 -12.46
CA ILE A 55 -8.10 8.65 -13.80
C ILE A 55 -8.90 7.86 -14.84
N CYS A 56 -8.85 6.51 -14.80
CA CYS A 56 -9.65 5.64 -15.67
C CYS A 56 -11.15 5.92 -15.55
N GLN A 57 -11.64 6.02 -14.31
CA GLN A 57 -13.04 6.36 -14.03
C GLN A 57 -13.41 7.77 -14.48
N PHE A 58 -12.52 8.75 -14.29
CA PHE A 58 -12.76 10.13 -14.71
C PHE A 58 -12.95 10.24 -16.24
N PHE A 59 -12.12 9.51 -17.00
CA PHE A 59 -12.20 9.51 -18.46
C PHE A 59 -13.13 8.45 -19.05
N ASP A 60 -13.70 7.57 -18.22
CA ASP A 60 -14.52 6.43 -18.65
C ASP A 60 -13.77 5.59 -19.69
N SER A 61 -12.53 5.20 -19.35
CA SER A 61 -11.63 4.45 -20.23
C SER A 61 -10.99 3.31 -19.46
N ALA A 62 -10.70 2.21 -20.15
CA ALA A 62 -9.99 1.09 -19.53
C ALA A 62 -8.53 1.46 -19.25
N PHE A 63 -7.91 0.73 -18.31
CA PHE A 63 -6.54 1.00 -17.91
C PHE A 63 -5.56 0.80 -19.06
N GLU A 64 -5.77 -0.26 -19.83
CA GLU A 64 -4.99 -0.65 -21.01
C GLU A 64 -5.13 0.34 -22.16
N GLU A 65 -6.23 1.10 -22.21
CA GLU A 65 -6.45 2.15 -23.21
C GLU A 65 -5.77 3.48 -22.83
N MET A 66 -5.35 3.61 -21.57
CA MET A 66 -4.86 4.85 -20.98
C MET A 66 -3.37 4.82 -20.66
N PHE A 67 -2.85 3.66 -20.26
CA PHE A 67 -1.46 3.44 -19.88
C PHE A 67 -0.88 2.31 -20.73
N GLU A 68 0.03 2.68 -21.63
CA GLU A 68 0.78 1.75 -22.46
C GLU A 68 2.10 1.44 -21.76
N PHE A 69 2.32 0.14 -21.51
CA PHE A 69 3.56 -0.35 -20.95
C PHE A 69 4.41 -0.85 -22.11
N GLU A 70 5.57 -0.22 -22.36
CA GLU A 70 6.59 -0.83 -23.21
C GLU A 70 7.11 -2.09 -22.52
N ARG A 71 6.49 -3.21 -22.86
CA ARG A 71 6.95 -4.52 -22.45
C ARG A 71 8.01 -4.98 -23.45
N GLU A 72 9.29 -4.87 -23.10
CA GLU A 72 10.28 -5.86 -23.56
C GLU A 72 9.98 -7.22 -22.88
N ILE A 73 8.79 -7.76 -23.08
CA ILE A 73 8.38 -9.07 -22.55
C ILE A 73 8.00 -10.03 -23.70
N ASP A 74 8.36 -9.69 -24.95
CA ASP A 74 8.11 -10.57 -26.08
C ASP A 74 9.10 -11.75 -26.16
N GLU A 75 10.33 -11.60 -25.66
CA GLU A 75 11.28 -12.74 -25.62
C GLU A 75 11.02 -13.69 -24.45
N VAL A 76 10.55 -13.20 -23.31
CA VAL A 76 10.36 -14.02 -22.09
C VAL A 76 9.04 -14.80 -22.14
N ILE A 77 7.97 -14.22 -22.68
CA ILE A 77 6.66 -14.91 -22.80
C ILE A 77 6.70 -16.00 -23.88
N SER A 78 7.40 -15.76 -25.00
CA SER A 78 7.48 -16.71 -26.12
C SER A 78 8.09 -18.06 -25.75
N ASN A 79 9.04 -18.09 -24.80
CA ASN A 79 9.70 -19.33 -24.42
C ASN A 79 8.97 -20.12 -23.33
N ASN A 80 8.15 -19.47 -22.49
CA ASN A 80 7.65 -20.09 -21.26
C ASN A 80 6.12 -20.25 -21.18
N ILE A 81 5.35 -19.75 -22.15
CA ILE A 81 3.88 -19.80 -22.07
C ILE A 81 3.27 -20.25 -23.40
N LYS A 82 3.16 -21.56 -23.62
CA LYS A 82 2.20 -22.12 -24.59
C LYS A 82 0.80 -22.13 -23.97
N ILE A 83 0.10 -21.00 -24.01
CA ILE A 83 -1.35 -20.99 -23.72
C ILE A 83 -2.09 -21.25 -25.03
N ASN A 84 -2.68 -22.45 -25.13
CA ASN A 84 -3.69 -22.77 -26.14
C ASN A 84 -4.97 -21.99 -25.80
N ILE A 85 -5.21 -20.89 -26.48
CA ILE A 85 -6.56 -20.31 -26.55
C ILE A 85 -7.21 -20.90 -27.79
N SER A 86 -7.99 -21.97 -27.58
CA SER A 86 -8.86 -22.53 -28.60
C SER A 86 -9.96 -21.54 -28.93
N ASP A 87 -9.91 -21.11 -30.19
CA ASP A 87 -10.95 -20.52 -31.01
C ASP A 87 -12.38 -20.86 -30.56
N SER A 88 -13.15 -19.82 -30.23
CA SER A 88 -14.59 -19.88 -30.05
C SER A 88 -15.15 -18.62 -30.70
N THR A 89 -15.13 -18.64 -32.02
CA THR A 89 -16.04 -17.89 -32.89
C THR A 89 -17.47 -18.14 -32.42
N ARG A 90 -18.17 -17.09 -31.98
CA ARG A 90 -19.63 -17.09 -31.92
C ARG A 90 -20.17 -15.81 -32.53
N GLU A 91 -20.99 -16.06 -33.54
CA GLU A 91 -21.58 -15.14 -34.48
C GLU A 91 -22.59 -14.20 -33.79
N ALA A 92 -22.69 -13.00 -34.35
CA ALA A 92 -23.68 -12.00 -33.98
C ALA A 92 -25.06 -12.40 -34.51
N GLU A 93 -26.06 -12.42 -33.64
CA GLU A 93 -27.46 -12.33 -34.04
C GLU A 93 -28.17 -11.23 -33.26
N THR A 94 -28.73 -10.30 -34.01
CA THR A 94 -29.58 -9.20 -33.59
C THR A 94 -31.00 -9.69 -33.35
N GLU A 95 -31.60 -9.38 -32.20
CA GLU A 95 -33.05 -9.22 -32.13
C GLU A 95 -33.46 -8.12 -31.14
N SER A 96 -34.23 -7.16 -31.67
CA SER A 96 -34.80 -6.00 -31.01
C SER A 96 -36.14 -6.38 -30.39
N GLY A 97 -36.39 -6.04 -29.12
CA GLY A 97 -37.68 -6.38 -28.51
C GLY A 97 -37.91 -6.00 -27.04
N LYS A 98 -38.09 -4.69 -26.80
CA LYS A 98 -38.92 -4.07 -25.74
C LYS A 98 -38.44 -4.14 -24.28
N GLU A 99 -38.08 -2.93 -23.85
CA GLU A 99 -37.88 -2.39 -22.52
C GLU A 99 -38.86 -2.90 -21.44
N THR A 100 -38.30 -3.48 -20.38
CA THR A 100 -38.81 -3.27 -19.02
C THR A 100 -37.67 -2.64 -18.24
N LYS A 101 -37.66 -1.31 -18.18
CA LYS A 101 -36.63 -0.52 -17.52
C LYS A 101 -36.81 -0.65 -15.99
N MET A 102 -36.30 -1.73 -15.40
CA MET A 102 -35.95 -1.70 -13.99
C MET A 102 -34.74 -0.77 -13.88
N GLU A 103 -34.95 0.43 -13.33
CA GLU A 103 -33.84 1.29 -12.93
C GLU A 103 -33.10 0.61 -11.77
N ILE A 104 -32.07 -0.16 -12.12
CA ILE A 104 -31.01 -0.51 -11.19
C ILE A 104 -30.27 0.80 -10.94
N GLN A 105 -30.56 1.46 -9.82
CA GLN A 105 -29.77 2.62 -9.45
C GLN A 105 -28.32 2.19 -9.22
N PRO A 106 -27.34 2.88 -9.83
CA PRO A 106 -25.94 2.56 -9.62
C PRO A 106 -25.59 2.74 -8.13
N TRP A 107 -24.97 1.73 -7.55
CA TRP A 107 -24.33 1.83 -6.25
C TRP A 107 -23.30 2.96 -6.26
N ARG A 108 -23.57 4.06 -5.57
CA ARG A 108 -22.68 5.23 -5.45
C ARG A 108 -22.34 5.45 -3.97
N PRO A 109 -21.17 4.99 -3.47
CA PRO A 109 -20.88 5.01 -2.04
C PRO A 109 -20.50 6.40 -1.50
N PHE A 110 -20.28 7.40 -2.36
CA PHE A 110 -19.62 8.64 -1.96
C PHE A 110 -20.34 9.88 -2.48
N ARG A 111 -21.52 10.19 -1.91
CA ARG A 111 -22.18 11.50 -2.08
C ARG A 111 -21.97 12.45 -0.90
N GLU A 112 -20.87 12.27 -0.17
CA GLU A 112 -20.25 13.31 0.64
C GLU A 112 -18.76 13.22 0.33
N ALA A 113 -18.19 14.27 -0.23
CA ALA A 113 -16.78 14.34 -0.58
C ALA A 113 -15.97 14.42 0.72
N VAL A 114 -15.73 13.27 1.34
CA VAL A 114 -14.60 13.09 2.24
C VAL A 114 -13.38 13.25 1.34
N SER A 115 -12.53 14.25 1.63
CA SER A 115 -11.27 14.42 0.93
C SER A 115 -10.53 13.07 0.92
N LEU A 116 -9.83 12.73 -0.17
CA LEU A 116 -8.99 11.53 -0.19
C LEU A 116 -8.02 11.54 1.02
N HIS A 117 -7.60 12.74 1.43
CA HIS A 117 -6.82 12.94 2.65
C HIS A 117 -7.60 12.54 3.91
N ASP A 118 -8.83 13.02 4.09
CA ASP A 118 -9.67 12.68 5.25
C ASP A 118 -10.08 11.19 5.27
N ALA A 119 -10.24 10.57 4.10
CA ALA A 119 -10.54 9.15 3.97
C ALA A 119 -9.30 8.30 4.28
N MET A 120 -8.11 8.77 3.90
CA MET A 120 -6.84 8.16 4.28
C MET A 120 -6.56 8.35 5.77
N ASP A 121 -6.79 9.54 6.32
CA ASP A 121 -6.58 9.84 7.73
C ASP A 121 -7.52 9.01 8.62
N ARG A 122 -8.79 8.83 8.22
CA ARG A 122 -9.70 7.89 8.92
C ARG A 122 -9.29 6.43 8.78
N LEU A 123 -8.78 6.02 7.61
CA LEU A 123 -8.22 4.66 7.44
C LEU A 123 -6.94 4.47 8.27
N PHE A 124 -6.16 5.51 8.52
CA PHE A 124 -5.00 5.51 9.41
C PHE A 124 -5.39 5.57 10.90
N GLU A 125 -6.45 6.31 11.26
CA GLU A 125 -6.99 6.39 12.63
C GLU A 125 -7.70 5.10 13.05
N ASP A 126 -8.50 4.49 12.17
CA ASP A 126 -9.30 3.28 12.49
C ASP A 126 -8.56 1.96 12.24
N SER A 127 -7.40 1.95 11.58
CA SER A 127 -6.62 0.73 11.37
C SER A 127 -5.49 0.58 12.39
N ILE A 128 -5.64 -0.41 13.27
CA ILE A 128 -4.59 -0.85 14.20
C ILE A 128 -3.38 -1.41 13.42
N ILE A 129 -3.51 -1.68 12.11
CA ILE A 129 -2.51 -2.35 11.27
C ILE A 129 -2.51 -1.68 9.88
N THR A 130 -1.41 -1.04 9.49
CA THR A 130 -1.24 -0.50 8.13
C THR A 130 -1.19 -1.64 7.09
N PRO A 131 -1.92 -1.57 5.96
CA PRO A 131 -1.88 -2.61 4.93
C PRO A 131 -0.49 -2.73 4.28
N ALA A 132 -0.06 -3.98 4.10
CA ALA A 132 1.22 -4.35 3.51
C ALA A 132 1.45 -3.71 2.13
N ARG A 133 2.52 -2.93 1.99
CA ARG A 133 3.04 -2.47 0.68
C ARG A 133 4.21 -3.30 0.15
N SER A 134 4.62 -4.36 0.85
CA SER A 134 5.73 -5.22 0.44
C SER A 134 5.25 -6.66 0.36
N GLY A 135 5.55 -7.35 -0.75
CA GLY A 135 5.26 -8.76 -0.99
C GLY A 135 6.13 -9.71 -0.15
N GLY A 136 6.44 -9.29 1.08
CA GLY A 136 7.26 -10.02 2.02
C GLY A 136 6.54 -10.41 3.28
N GLY A 137 6.90 -11.59 3.79
CA GLY A 137 6.34 -12.16 5.01
C GLY A 137 6.42 -11.16 6.15
N MET A 138 5.27 -10.58 6.51
CA MET A 138 5.19 -9.63 7.60
C MET A 138 5.42 -10.36 8.93
N PRO A 139 6.22 -9.81 9.85
CA PRO A 139 6.39 -10.40 11.16
C PRO A 139 5.05 -10.46 11.87
N LYS A 140 4.69 -11.63 12.43
CA LYS A 140 3.50 -11.76 13.28
C LYS A 140 3.76 -11.05 14.60
N ILE A 141 2.76 -10.33 15.10
CA ILE A 141 2.89 -9.55 16.33
C ILE A 141 1.77 -9.89 17.31
N ASP A 142 2.12 -9.88 18.59
CA ASP A 142 1.19 -9.93 19.71
C ASP A 142 1.40 -8.68 20.58
N ILE A 143 0.32 -8.03 20.99
CA ILE A 143 0.35 -6.87 21.89
C ILE A 143 -0.38 -7.25 23.17
N GLN A 144 0.30 -7.08 24.31
CA GLN A 144 -0.23 -7.40 25.63
C GLN A 144 -0.22 -6.18 26.54
N ASP A 145 -1.35 -5.94 27.20
CA ASP A 145 -1.44 -4.96 28.27
C ASP A 145 -1.02 -5.60 29.61
N LYS A 146 0.04 -5.06 30.23
CA LYS A 146 0.50 -5.44 31.58
C LYS A 146 0.33 -4.30 32.59
N GLY A 147 -0.81 -3.61 32.53
CA GLY A 147 -1.17 -2.55 33.47
C GLY A 147 -0.35 -1.29 33.25
N HIS A 148 0.84 -1.23 33.87
CA HIS A 148 1.78 -0.11 33.73
C HIS A 148 2.60 -0.15 32.44
N ASN A 149 2.74 -1.33 31.82
CA ASN A 149 3.55 -1.51 30.61
C ASN A 149 2.72 -2.12 29.48
N ILE A 150 3.08 -1.79 28.25
CA ILE A 150 2.67 -2.53 27.05
C ILE A 150 3.84 -3.44 26.65
N VAL A 151 3.53 -4.71 26.36
CA VAL A 151 4.52 -5.67 25.87
C VAL A 151 4.14 -6.08 24.46
N VAL A 152 5.01 -5.80 23.50
CA VAL A 152 4.90 -6.22 22.12
C VAL A 152 5.83 -7.40 21.89
N LYS A 153 5.36 -8.44 21.22
CA LYS A 153 6.19 -9.55 20.73
C LYS A 153 6.10 -9.62 19.22
N ALA A 154 7.23 -9.78 18.54
CA ALA A 154 7.29 -9.97 17.10
C ALA A 154 8.10 -11.22 16.75
N GLU A 155 7.57 -12.06 15.88
CA GLU A 155 8.27 -13.25 15.36
C GLU A 155 9.20 -12.85 14.21
N LEU A 156 10.50 -12.92 14.45
CA LEU A 156 11.59 -12.54 13.53
C LEU A 156 12.63 -13.67 13.39
N PRO A 157 12.26 -14.86 12.89
CA PRO A 157 13.19 -15.98 12.78
C PRO A 157 14.22 -15.77 11.65
N GLY A 158 15.51 -15.83 12.00
CA GLY A 158 16.62 -15.69 11.05
C GLY A 158 16.89 -14.25 10.63
N VAL A 159 16.59 -13.29 11.51
CA VAL A 159 16.97 -11.88 11.38
C VAL A 159 17.99 -11.58 12.46
N ASP A 160 19.12 -10.98 12.09
CA ASP A 160 20.14 -10.56 13.04
C ASP A 160 19.68 -9.33 13.82
N GLU A 161 20.09 -9.21 15.09
CA GLU A 161 19.68 -8.08 15.96
C GLU A 161 20.09 -6.72 15.40
N GLU A 162 21.21 -6.67 14.68
CA GLU A 162 21.75 -5.48 14.04
C GLU A 162 20.93 -5.02 12.82
N ASP A 163 20.19 -5.95 12.20
CA ASP A 163 19.35 -5.68 11.03
C ASP A 163 17.90 -5.29 11.44
N ILE A 164 17.61 -5.12 12.74
CA ILE A 164 16.30 -4.71 13.25
C ILE A 164 16.32 -3.25 13.66
N SER A 165 15.36 -2.46 13.15
CA SER A 165 15.11 -1.09 13.59
C SER A 165 13.73 -0.96 14.24
N LEU A 166 13.69 -0.19 15.33
CA LEU A 166 12.49 0.08 16.12
C LEU A 166 12.30 1.57 16.27
N GLU A 167 11.12 2.05 15.90
CA GLU A 167 10.76 3.46 16.00
C GLU A 167 9.39 3.59 16.66
N ILE A 168 9.24 4.57 17.55
CA ILE A 168 7.96 4.96 18.11
C ILE A 168 7.80 6.46 17.85
N LEU A 169 6.81 6.82 17.04
CA LEU A 169 6.43 8.20 16.79
C LEU A 169 5.00 8.40 17.28
N ASP A 170 4.83 9.33 18.22
CA ASP A 170 3.60 9.51 19.00
C ASP A 170 3.19 8.19 19.68
N ASN A 171 2.24 7.47 19.10
CA ASN A 171 1.77 6.15 19.56
C ASN A 171 1.89 5.06 18.48
N VAL A 172 2.53 5.36 17.36
CA VAL A 172 2.73 4.38 16.28
C VAL A 172 4.09 3.74 16.45
N MET A 173 4.09 2.42 16.69
CA MET A 173 5.30 1.61 16.71
C MET A 173 5.55 1.05 15.31
N THR A 174 6.77 1.24 14.81
CA THR A 174 7.26 0.70 13.56
C THR A 174 8.40 -0.28 13.84
N ILE A 175 8.26 -1.49 13.31
CA ILE A 175 9.28 -2.55 13.34
C ILE A 175 9.72 -2.80 11.90
N SER A 176 10.98 -2.56 11.62
CA SER A 176 11.57 -2.77 10.29
C SER A 176 12.86 -3.57 10.36
N GLY A 177 13.24 -4.16 9.23
CA GLY A 177 14.49 -4.92 9.12
C GLY A 177 14.60 -5.71 7.83
N GLU A 178 15.65 -6.49 7.71
CA GLU A 178 15.93 -7.33 6.54
C GLU A 178 16.25 -8.76 6.94
N LYS A 179 15.61 -9.73 6.29
CA LYS A 179 15.98 -11.13 6.37
C LYS A 179 16.83 -11.52 5.17
N LYS A 180 18.14 -11.68 5.39
CA LYS A 180 19.09 -12.10 4.36
C LYS A 180 18.79 -13.53 3.89
N GLU A 181 18.99 -13.79 2.60
CA GLU A 181 19.01 -15.17 2.10
C GLU A 181 20.34 -15.83 2.48
N GLU A 182 20.26 -17.01 3.08
CA GLU A 182 21.40 -17.92 3.11
C GLU A 182 21.69 -18.37 1.67
N LYS A 183 22.69 -17.74 1.04
CA LYS A 183 23.31 -18.29 -0.16
C LYS A 183 24.21 -19.43 0.28
N GLU A 184 23.79 -20.66 0.05
CA GLU A 184 24.71 -21.80 0.15
C GLU A 184 25.81 -21.60 -0.91
N GLU A 185 27.02 -21.27 -0.47
CA GLU A 185 28.18 -21.00 -1.33
C GLU A 185 28.74 -22.27 -2.02
N SER A 186 27.99 -23.37 -2.02
CA SER A 186 28.46 -24.65 -2.56
C SER A 186 27.33 -25.59 -2.95
N ASP A 187 26.50 -25.19 -3.92
CA ASP A 187 26.15 -26.06 -5.04
C ASP A 187 25.25 -25.28 -6.01
N GLU A 188 25.67 -25.13 -7.26
CA GLU A 188 24.79 -24.73 -8.38
C GLU A 188 23.69 -25.79 -8.67
N LYS A 189 23.43 -26.70 -7.72
CA LYS A 189 22.61 -27.91 -7.83
C LYS A 189 21.62 -28.14 -6.68
N THR A 190 21.67 -27.40 -5.57
CA THR A 190 20.66 -27.51 -4.50
C THR A 190 19.46 -26.61 -4.82
N GLY A 191 18.69 -27.03 -5.82
CA GLY A 191 17.39 -26.42 -6.10
C GLY A 191 16.39 -26.73 -4.98
N TYR A 192 15.73 -25.70 -4.45
CA TYR A 192 14.58 -25.90 -3.57
C TYR A 192 13.49 -26.66 -4.32
N PHE A 193 13.00 -27.79 -3.78
CA PHE A 193 11.78 -28.43 -4.29
C PHE A 193 10.55 -27.55 -4.05
N TYR A 194 10.57 -26.80 -2.96
CA TYR A 194 9.52 -25.86 -2.55
C TYR A 194 10.09 -24.89 -1.50
N LYS A 195 9.82 -23.59 -1.62
CA LYS A 195 10.31 -22.54 -0.71
C LYS A 195 9.15 -21.61 -0.32
N GLU A 196 8.69 -21.73 0.93
CA GLU A 196 7.68 -20.82 1.51
C GLU A 196 8.30 -19.74 2.40
N SER A 197 9.54 -19.97 2.85
CA SER A 197 10.25 -19.04 3.70
C SER A 197 10.51 -17.74 2.93
N HIS A 198 10.08 -16.63 3.52
CA HIS A 198 10.35 -15.31 2.96
C HIS A 198 11.75 -14.80 3.35
N SER A 199 12.36 -14.08 2.43
CA SER A 199 13.62 -13.37 2.53
C SER A 199 13.46 -12.00 1.88
N GLY A 200 14.04 -10.97 2.50
CA GLY A 200 13.90 -9.58 2.05
C GLY A 200 13.57 -8.61 3.18
N VAL A 201 13.28 -7.37 2.77
CA VAL A 201 13.00 -6.26 3.68
C VAL A 201 11.55 -6.30 4.16
N PHE A 202 11.36 -6.12 5.46
CA PHE A 202 10.06 -5.98 6.08
C PHE A 202 9.95 -4.64 6.83
N SER A 203 8.73 -4.10 6.86
CA SER A 203 8.38 -2.96 7.70
C SER A 203 6.92 -3.08 8.09
N ARG A 204 6.63 -3.03 9.39
CA ARG A 204 5.29 -3.15 9.95
C ARG A 204 5.06 -2.05 10.98
N SER A 205 4.01 -1.27 10.78
CA SER A 205 3.58 -0.22 11.70
C SER A 205 2.21 -0.52 12.28
N PHE A 206 2.03 -0.21 13.56
CA PHE A 206 0.76 -0.39 14.27
C PHE A 206 0.65 0.61 15.43
N THR A 207 -0.58 0.99 15.75
CA THR A 207 -0.88 1.93 16.82
C THR A 207 -0.95 1.21 18.16
N LEU A 208 -0.23 1.74 19.15
CA LEU A 208 -0.27 1.25 20.53
C LEU A 208 -1.59 1.68 21.19
N PRO A 209 -2.19 0.81 22.03
CA PRO A 209 -3.50 1.06 22.64
C PRO A 209 -3.52 2.14 23.73
N ALA A 210 -2.36 2.73 24.07
CA ALA A 210 -2.26 3.81 25.05
C ALA A 210 -1.03 4.67 24.78
N ASP A 211 -1.02 5.88 25.35
CA ASP A 211 0.15 6.76 25.36
C ASP A 211 1.32 6.10 26.09
N VAL A 212 2.50 6.15 25.48
CA VAL A 212 3.71 5.49 26.01
C VAL A 212 4.90 6.43 26.15
N ARG A 213 5.83 6.09 27.05
CA ARG A 213 7.14 6.73 27.16
C ARG A 213 8.14 5.98 26.31
N ALA A 214 8.31 6.42 25.06
CA ALA A 214 9.22 5.79 24.10
C ALA A 214 10.69 5.79 24.58
N GLU A 215 11.10 6.82 25.32
CA GLU A 215 12.45 6.95 25.88
C GLU A 215 12.83 5.87 26.91
N ASP A 216 11.83 5.29 27.58
CA ASP A 216 12.01 4.23 28.58
C ASP A 216 11.75 2.83 27.99
N ALA A 217 11.64 2.71 26.66
CA ALA A 217 11.39 1.43 26.00
C ALA A 217 12.61 0.51 26.09
N VAL A 218 12.37 -0.78 26.33
CA VAL A 218 13.41 -1.83 26.35
C VAL A 218 13.04 -2.92 25.34
N ALA A 219 14.00 -3.31 24.51
CA ALA A 219 13.85 -4.38 23.53
C ALA A 219 14.90 -5.48 23.77
N ASP A 220 14.49 -6.74 23.61
CA ASP A 220 15.35 -7.92 23.73
C ASP A 220 14.95 -8.95 22.66
N VAL A 221 15.92 -9.61 22.04
CA VAL A 221 15.68 -10.65 21.06
C VAL A 221 16.10 -11.99 21.65
N LYS A 222 15.17 -12.94 21.69
CA LYS A 222 15.45 -14.28 22.21
C LYS A 222 14.83 -15.35 21.34
N LYS A 223 15.69 -16.20 20.76
CA LYS A 223 15.29 -17.34 19.90
C LYS A 223 14.41 -16.89 18.72
N GLY A 224 14.77 -15.78 18.07
CA GLY A 224 14.02 -15.23 16.93
C GLY A 224 12.69 -14.58 17.31
N ILE A 225 12.48 -14.28 18.59
CA ILE A 225 11.33 -13.50 19.06
C ILE A 225 11.86 -12.20 19.64
N LEU A 226 11.45 -11.08 19.06
CA LEU A 226 11.68 -9.75 19.58
C LEU A 226 10.61 -9.43 20.62
N VAL A 227 11.02 -9.00 21.81
CA VAL A 227 10.16 -8.59 22.91
C VAL A 227 10.45 -7.13 23.25
N ILE A 228 9.46 -6.27 23.07
CA ILE A 228 9.56 -4.84 23.35
C ILE A 228 8.64 -4.53 24.54
N THR A 229 9.19 -3.92 25.58
CA THR A 229 8.43 -3.47 26.75
C THR A 229 8.46 -1.96 26.79
N VAL A 230 7.30 -1.33 26.75
CA VAL A 230 7.17 0.14 26.76
C VAL A 230 6.29 0.57 27.94
N PRO A 231 6.78 1.44 28.84
CA PRO A 231 5.97 1.99 29.92
C PRO A 231 4.86 2.90 29.41
N LYS A 232 3.67 2.81 30.00
CA LYS A 232 2.56 3.72 29.71
C LYS A 232 2.74 5.05 30.41
N ILE A 233 2.24 6.11 29.79
CA ILE A 233 2.08 7.41 30.44
C ILE A 233 0.83 7.34 31.32
N GLU A 234 1.00 7.50 32.63
CA GLU A 234 -0.16 7.63 33.52
C GLU A 234 -0.99 8.87 33.16
N PRO A 235 -2.33 8.75 33.03
CA PRO A 235 -3.17 9.89 32.72
C PRO A 235 -3.04 10.93 33.85
N LYS A 236 -2.62 12.14 33.49
CA LYS A 236 -2.56 13.26 34.45
C LYS A 236 -3.96 13.47 35.02
N LYS A 237 -4.14 13.24 36.33
CA LYS A 237 -5.39 13.56 37.03
C LYS A 237 -5.76 15.01 36.75
N ALA A 238 -6.99 15.24 36.28
CA ALA A 238 -7.47 16.57 35.95
C ALA A 238 -7.24 17.53 37.13
N LYS A 239 -6.47 18.60 36.91
CA LYS A 239 -6.30 19.67 37.88
C LYS A 239 -7.52 20.58 37.82
N LYS A 240 -8.28 20.65 38.92
CA LYS A 240 -9.35 21.63 39.07
C LYS A 240 -8.72 23.03 39.08
N ILE A 241 -9.02 23.85 38.08
CA ILE A 241 -8.59 25.25 38.02
C ILE A 241 -9.64 26.07 38.75
N GLU A 242 -9.24 26.78 39.79
CA GLU A 242 -10.11 27.73 40.49
C GLU A 242 -10.07 29.10 39.81
N ILE A 243 -11.26 29.68 39.55
CA ILE A 243 -11.38 31.01 38.98
C ILE A 243 -11.06 32.04 40.08
N LYS A 244 -9.95 32.76 39.93
CA LYS A 244 -9.66 33.92 40.80
C LYS A 244 -10.60 35.06 40.44
N LYS A 245 -11.48 35.44 41.37
CA LYS A 245 -12.22 36.72 41.28
C LYS A 245 -11.24 37.87 41.50
N LYS A 246 -11.31 38.87 40.63
CA LYS A 246 -10.60 40.15 40.74
C LYS A 246 -11.37 41.10 41.65
#